data_AF-A0A218QLF1-F1
#
_entry.id   AF-A0A218QLF1-F1
#
_cell.length_a   1.000
_cell.length_b   1.000
_cell.length_c   1.000
_cell.angle_alpha   90.00
_cell.angle_beta   90.00
_cell.angle_gamma   90.00
#
_symmetry.space_group_name_H-M   'P 1'
#
loop_
_entity.id
_entity.type
_entity.pdbx_description
1 polymer ?
#
loop_
_entity_poly.entity_id
_entity_poly.type
_entity_poly.pdbx_seq_one_letter_code
_entity_poly.pdbx_strand_id
1 'polypeptide(L)'
;MPVSYSKDLRERVIMAYVAKEGSQRHLAQRFKVSLSFVRNLLRQYRANGEVEAKQRGGYQKPTITNEHLSLIQSLVEEKNDLLLRELCDRYAERTGISVSITTMHRAVEKLGLRLKKKSLC
;
A
#
# COMPACT_ATOMS: atom_id res chain seq x y z
N MET A 1 0.40 -16.54 -3.01
CA MET A 1 -0.20 -15.67 -4.05
C MET A 1 0.40 -16.06 -5.41
N PRO A 2 -0.40 -16.38 -6.44
CA PRO A 2 0.11 -16.89 -7.71
C PRO A 2 0.92 -15.82 -8.48
N VAL A 3 1.97 -16.24 -9.17
CA VAL A 3 2.87 -15.39 -9.98
C VAL A 3 2.11 -14.75 -11.16
N SER A 4 2.48 -13.53 -11.55
CA SER A 4 1.88 -12.89 -12.72
C SER A 4 2.44 -13.50 -13.99
N TYR A 5 1.61 -13.61 -15.02
CA TYR A 5 2.11 -13.96 -16.35
C TYR A 5 3.21 -13.00 -16.81
N SER A 6 4.15 -13.54 -17.58
CA SER A 6 5.31 -12.81 -18.11
C SER A 6 4.87 -11.62 -18.97
N LYS A 7 5.75 -10.63 -19.07
CA LYS A 7 5.55 -9.45 -19.92
C LYS A 7 5.35 -9.86 -21.39
N ASP A 8 6.21 -10.75 -21.90
CA ASP A 8 6.12 -11.28 -23.26
C ASP A 8 4.72 -11.85 -23.58
N LEU A 9 4.15 -12.66 -22.67
CA LEU A 9 2.82 -13.23 -22.90
C LEU A 9 1.74 -12.13 -22.97
N ARG A 10 1.84 -11.10 -22.13
CA ARG A 10 0.92 -9.96 -22.16
C ARG A 10 1.05 -9.16 -23.46
N GLU A 11 2.27 -8.88 -23.89
CA GLU A 11 2.55 -8.16 -25.15
C GLU A 11 1.96 -8.90 -26.33
N ARG A 12 2.19 -10.21 -26.44
CA ARG A 12 1.65 -11.03 -27.53
C ARG A 12 0.12 -11.06 -27.55
N VAL A 13 -0.53 -11.12 -26.38
CA VAL A 13 -2.01 -11.06 -26.30
C VAL A 13 -2.53 -9.70 -26.76
N ILE A 14 -1.84 -8.60 -26.41
CA ILE A 14 -2.21 -7.25 -26.82
C ILE A 14 -1.99 -7.05 -28.32
N MET A 15 -0.86 -7.50 -28.87
CA MET A 15 -0.58 -7.44 -30.31
C MET A 15 -1.66 -8.18 -31.11
N ALA A 16 -2.02 -9.40 -30.69
CA ALA A 16 -3.08 -10.18 -31.33
C ALA A 16 -4.45 -9.49 -31.26
N TYR A 17 -4.74 -8.81 -30.14
CA TYR A 17 -5.94 -8.01 -29.99
C TYR A 17 -5.95 -6.77 -30.90
N VAL A 18 -4.84 -6.04 -31.00
CA VAL A 18 -4.70 -4.86 -31.87
C VAL A 18 -4.79 -5.25 -33.34
N ALA A 19 -4.21 -6.39 -33.72
CA ALA A 19 -4.31 -6.97 -35.06
C ALA A 19 -5.70 -7.56 -35.37
N LYS A 20 -6.67 -7.48 -34.44
CA LYS A 20 -8.04 -7.99 -34.58
C LYS A 20 -8.10 -9.47 -34.98
N GLU A 21 -7.16 -10.27 -34.47
CA GLU A 21 -7.02 -11.70 -34.83
C GLU A 21 -8.16 -12.59 -34.28
N GLY A 22 -9.06 -12.02 -33.48
CA GLY A 22 -10.29 -12.70 -33.06
C GLY A 22 -10.93 -12.10 -31.81
N SER A 23 -11.94 -12.82 -31.30
CA SER A 23 -12.60 -12.45 -30.04
C SER A 23 -11.69 -12.67 -28.82
N GLN A 24 -12.00 -12.03 -27.69
CA GLN A 24 -11.25 -12.25 -26.44
C GLN A 24 -11.24 -13.73 -26.00
N ARG A 25 -12.30 -14.49 -26.32
CA ARG A 25 -12.38 -15.94 -26.05
C ARG A 25 -11.42 -16.72 -26.96
N HIS A 26 -11.34 -16.34 -28.24
CA HIS A 26 -10.38 -16.91 -29.18
C HIS A 26 -8.94 -16.66 -28.73
N LEU A 27 -8.62 -15.42 -28.33
CA LEU A 27 -7.29 -15.08 -27.80
C LEU A 27 -6.96 -15.89 -26.54
N ALA A 28 -7.90 -16.05 -25.61
CA ALA A 28 -7.69 -16.85 -24.41
C ALA A 28 -7.33 -18.30 -24.75
N GLN A 29 -8.03 -18.92 -25.70
CA GLN A 29 -7.74 -20.27 -26.17
C GLN A 29 -6.37 -20.36 -26.86
N ARG A 30 -6.08 -19.42 -27.78
CA ARG A 30 -4.81 -19.39 -28.53
C ARG A 30 -3.59 -19.30 -27.62
N PHE A 31 -3.67 -18.44 -26.60
CA PHE A 31 -2.57 -18.24 -25.64
C PHE A 31 -2.62 -19.19 -24.44
N LYS A 32 -3.58 -20.13 -24.40
CA LYS A 32 -3.78 -21.10 -23.31
C LYS A 32 -3.90 -20.43 -21.93
N VAL A 33 -4.59 -19.30 -21.87
CA VAL A 33 -4.84 -18.50 -20.66
C VAL A 33 -6.32 -18.39 -20.37
N SER A 34 -6.67 -17.98 -19.15
CA SER A 34 -8.07 -17.77 -18.80
C SER A 34 -8.67 -16.55 -19.53
N LEU A 35 -9.97 -16.61 -19.82
CA LEU A 35 -10.71 -15.46 -20.36
C LEU A 35 -10.66 -14.24 -19.42
N SER A 36 -10.65 -14.48 -18.11
CA SER A 36 -10.55 -13.43 -17.09
C SER A 36 -9.21 -12.68 -17.19
N PHE A 37 -8.10 -13.39 -17.46
CA PHE A 37 -6.80 -12.77 -17.68
C PHE A 37 -6.82 -11.83 -18.89
N VAL A 38 -7.31 -12.31 -20.04
CA VAL A 38 -7.40 -11.49 -21.27
C VAL A 38 -8.28 -10.27 -21.06
N ARG A 39 -9.45 -10.44 -20.44
CA ARG A 39 -10.36 -9.32 -20.12
C ARG A 39 -9.70 -8.26 -19.25
N ASN A 40 -9.04 -8.68 -18.17
CA ASN A 40 -8.38 -7.77 -17.23
C ASN A 40 -7.20 -7.05 -17.89
N LEU A 41 -6.41 -7.77 -18.69
CA LEU A 41 -5.28 -7.21 -19.43
C LEU A 41 -5.74 -6.14 -20.42
N LEU A 42 -6.75 -6.44 -21.24
CA LEU A 42 -7.27 -5.49 -22.22
C LEU A 42 -7.95 -4.28 -21.56
N ARG A 43 -8.61 -4.47 -20.42
CA ARG A 43 -9.16 -3.35 -19.64
C ARG A 43 -8.04 -2.42 -19.15
N GLN A 44 -6.95 -2.97 -18.63
CA GLN A 44 -5.80 -2.19 -18.19
C GLN A 44 -5.13 -1.47 -19.37
N TYR A 45 -4.92 -2.18 -20.48
CA TYR A 45 -4.33 -1.63 -21.69
C TYR A 45 -5.16 -0.46 -22.26
N ARG A 46 -6.49 -0.56 -22.28
CA ARG A 46 -7.37 0.55 -22.73
C ARG A 46 -7.35 1.76 -21.81
N ALA A 47 -7.16 1.56 -20.50
CA ALA A 47 -7.17 2.64 -19.52
C ALA A 47 -5.85 3.42 -19.51
N ASN A 48 -4.71 2.73 -19.56
CA ASN A 48 -3.40 3.33 -19.29
C ASN A 48 -2.40 3.18 -20.46
N GLY A 49 -2.69 2.37 -21.47
CA GLY A 49 -1.72 1.96 -22.49
C GLY A 49 -0.63 1.00 -21.97
N GLU A 50 -0.66 0.65 -20.69
CA GLU A 50 0.37 -0.15 -20.03
C GLU A 50 0.19 -1.66 -20.27
N VAL A 51 1.30 -2.32 -20.57
CA VAL A 51 1.39 -3.78 -20.74
C VAL A 51 1.92 -4.48 -19.48
N GLU A 52 2.53 -3.71 -18.58
CA GLU A 52 3.18 -4.24 -17.39
C GLU A 52 2.18 -4.76 -16.34
N ALA A 53 2.65 -5.74 -15.56
CA ALA A 53 1.96 -6.08 -14.32
C ALA A 53 1.94 -4.86 -13.40
N LYS A 54 0.82 -4.62 -12.70
CA LYS A 54 0.86 -3.71 -11.55
C LYS A 54 1.91 -4.21 -10.56
N GLN A 55 2.68 -3.27 -10.00
CA GLN A 55 3.64 -3.56 -8.95
C GLN A 55 2.95 -4.33 -7.82
N ARG A 56 3.53 -5.47 -7.45
CA ARG A 56 3.01 -6.33 -6.39
C ARG A 56 3.63 -5.95 -5.07
N GLY A 57 2.80 -5.61 -4.11
CA GLY A 57 3.28 -5.11 -2.83
C GLY A 57 4.05 -3.80 -3.00
N GLY A 58 4.84 -3.48 -1.99
CA GLY A 58 5.57 -2.23 -1.91
C GLY A 58 5.49 -1.68 -0.50
N TYR A 59 6.46 -0.84 -0.16
CA TYR A 59 6.46 -0.13 1.10
C TYR A 59 5.40 0.97 1.04
N GLN A 60 4.29 0.81 1.77
CA GLN A 60 3.43 1.94 2.06
C GLN A 60 4.18 2.87 3.00
N LYS A 61 4.27 4.16 2.63
CA LYS A 61 4.89 5.17 3.50
C LYS A 61 4.16 5.17 4.85
N PRO A 62 4.89 5.10 5.98
CA PRO A 62 4.29 5.09 7.29
C PRO A 62 3.58 6.43 7.53
N THR A 63 2.43 6.39 8.19
CA THR A 63 1.65 7.58 8.54
C THR A 63 2.44 8.57 9.41
N ILE A 64 3.33 8.05 10.25
CA ILE A 64 4.29 8.85 11.02
C ILE A 64 5.62 8.80 10.28
N THR A 65 5.96 9.90 9.60
CA THR A 65 7.25 10.08 8.92
C THR A 65 8.36 10.39 9.93
N ASN A 66 9.62 10.37 9.49
CA ASN A 66 10.75 10.69 10.38
C ASN A 66 10.67 12.14 10.92
N GLU A 67 10.12 13.08 10.16
CA GLU A 67 9.90 14.47 10.61
C GLU A 67 8.90 14.52 11.78
N HIS A 68 7.85 13.70 11.71
CA HIS A 68 6.88 13.56 12.79
C HIS A 68 7.42 12.82 14.01
N LEU A 69 8.51 12.05 13.90
CA LEU A 69 9.16 11.42 15.05
C LEU A 69 9.81 12.45 15.97
N SER A 70 10.44 13.50 15.43
CA SER A 70 11.01 14.58 16.25
C SER A 70 9.93 15.34 17.02
N LEU A 71 8.76 15.54 16.42
CA LEU A 71 7.61 16.13 17.10
C LEU A 71 7.08 15.22 18.23
N ILE A 72 7.04 13.91 18.01
CA ILE A 72 6.64 12.96 19.06
C ILE A 72 7.65 12.98 20.21
N GLN A 73 8.95 13.04 19.89
CA GLN A 73 10.00 13.15 20.90
C GLN A 73 9.83 14.40 21.76
N SER A 74 9.63 15.57 21.15
CA SER A 74 9.44 16.82 21.90
C SER A 74 8.19 16.78 22.78
N LEU A 75 7.09 16.19 22.31
CA LEU A 75 5.87 16.03 23.09
C LEU A 75 6.05 15.12 24.31
N VAL A 76 6.89 14.08 24.20
CA VAL A 76 7.22 13.20 25.32
C VAL A 76 8.18 13.89 26.30
N GLU A 77 9.16 14.66 25.81
CA GLU A 77 10.09 15.42 26.66
C GLU A 77 9.38 16.53 27.44
N GLU A 78 8.38 17.20 26.85
CA GLU A 78 7.54 18.20 27.53
C GLU A 78 6.74 17.60 28.70
N LYS A 79 6.25 16.36 28.55
CA LYS A 79 5.52 15.63 29.59
C LYS A 79 5.78 14.12 29.50
N ASN A 80 6.67 13.64 30.36
CA ASN A 80 7.08 12.22 30.39
C ASN A 80 5.97 11.27 30.91
N ASP A 81 4.93 11.78 31.58
CA ASP A 81 3.82 10.98 32.13
C ASP A 81 2.62 10.80 31.18
N LEU A 82 2.75 11.16 29.89
CA LEU A 82 1.66 11.05 28.93
C LEU A 82 1.28 9.60 28.65
N LEU A 83 -0.03 9.34 28.66
CA LEU A 83 -0.57 8.08 28.16
C LEU A 83 -0.50 8.04 26.64
N LEU A 84 -0.40 6.84 26.09
CA LEU A 84 -0.26 6.65 24.66
C LEU A 84 -1.48 7.18 23.86
N ARG A 85 -2.67 7.18 24.47
CA ARG A 85 -3.89 7.79 23.92
C ARG A 85 -3.81 9.32 23.89
N GLU A 86 -3.37 9.93 24.99
CA GLU A 86 -3.19 11.38 25.09
C GLU A 86 -2.11 11.87 24.10
N LEU A 87 -1.10 11.04 23.83
CA LEU A 87 -0.09 11.31 22.82
C LEU A 87 -0.68 11.26 21.40
N CYS A 88 -1.58 10.31 21.10
CA CYS A 88 -2.33 10.30 19.84
C CYS A 88 -3.17 11.57 19.67
N ASP A 89 -3.88 11.99 20.71
CA ASP A 89 -4.76 13.16 20.67
C ASP A 89 -3.94 14.44 20.44
N ARG A 90 -2.86 14.65 21.19
CA ARG A 90 -1.93 15.78 21.00
C ARG A 90 -1.26 15.77 19.62
N TYR A 91 -0.89 14.58 19.14
CA TYR A 91 -0.32 14.44 17.81
C TYR A 91 -1.32 14.87 16.73
N ALA A 92 -2.59 14.48 16.86
CA ALA A 92 -3.65 14.89 15.96
C ALA A 92 -3.91 16.41 16.04
N GLU A 93 -3.89 17.00 17.23
CA GLU A 93 -4.03 18.46 17.41
C GLU A 93 -2.92 19.25 16.71
N ARG A 94 -1.69 18.75 16.74
CA ARG A 94 -0.52 19.45 16.16
C ARG A 94 -0.35 19.22 14.66
N THR A 95 -0.70 18.04 14.16
CA THR A 95 -0.44 17.64 12.76
C THR A 95 -1.70 17.56 11.90
N GLY A 96 -2.89 17.55 12.51
CA GLY A 96 -4.14 17.23 11.84
C GLY A 96 -4.31 15.75 11.48
N ILE A 97 -3.34 14.88 11.83
CA ILE A 97 -3.33 13.47 11.45
C ILE A 97 -3.71 12.61 12.65
N SER A 98 -4.86 11.93 12.57
CA SER A 98 -5.25 10.94 13.56
C SER A 98 -4.52 9.61 13.31
N VAL A 99 -3.91 9.05 14.35
CA VAL A 99 -3.21 7.76 14.30
C VAL A 99 -3.72 6.84 15.41
N SER A 100 -3.77 5.54 15.13
CA SER A 100 -4.14 4.56 16.15
C SER A 100 -3.07 4.43 17.24
N ILE A 101 -3.49 3.97 18.42
CA ILE A 101 -2.62 3.68 19.56
C ILE A 101 -1.48 2.73 19.14
N THR A 102 -1.76 1.71 18.32
CA THR A 102 -0.72 0.78 17.84
C THR A 102 0.31 1.46 16.94
N THR A 103 -0.10 2.41 16.10
CA THR A 103 0.79 3.17 15.24
C THR A 103 1.67 4.11 16.06
N MET A 104 1.08 4.78 17.06
CA MET A 104 1.83 5.61 18.00
C MET A 104 2.82 4.78 18.83
N HIS A 105 2.43 3.58 19.28
CA HIS A 105 3.33 2.69 20.04
C HIS A 105 4.56 2.31 19.21
N ARG A 106 4.37 1.95 17.94
CA ARG A 106 5.49 1.64 17.03
C ARG A 106 6.40 2.85 16.80
N ALA A 107 5.85 4.06 16.74
CA ALA A 107 6.65 5.28 16.61
C ALA A 107 7.49 5.58 17.86
N VAL A 108 6.89 5.44 19.04
CA VAL A 108 7.57 5.58 20.34
C VAL A 108 8.64 4.51 20.54
N GLU A 109 8.36 3.26 20.15
CA GLU A 109 9.31 2.16 20.17
C GLU A 109 10.50 2.41 19.23
N LYS A 110 10.26 2.97 18.05
CA LYS A 110 11.31 3.39 17.11
C LYS A 110 12.21 4.49 17.67
N LEU A 111 11.68 5.33 18.56
CA LEU A 111 12.42 6.37 19.29
C LEU A 111 13.15 5.82 20.54
N GLY A 112 12.97 4.54 20.89
CA GLY A 112 13.54 3.96 22.10
C GLY A 112 12.93 4.46 23.41
N LEU A 113 11.80 5.17 23.35
CA LEU A 113 11.13 5.77 24.50
C LEU A 113 10.21 4.74 25.18
N ARG A 114 10.15 4.77 26.52
CA ARG A 114 9.23 3.93 27.30
C ARG A 114 8.16 4.80 27.94
N LEU A 115 6.96 4.78 27.38
CA LEU A 115 5.79 5.45 27.97
C LEU A 115 5.09 4.54 28.98
N LYS A 116 4.46 5.17 29.98
CA LYS A 116 3.66 4.49 30.99
C LYS A 116 2.41 3.89 30.34
N LYS A 117 2.20 2.58 30.53
CA LYS A 117 0.99 1.89 30.07
C LYS A 117 -0.07 1.93 31.18
N LYS A 118 -1.32 2.27 30.84
CA LYS A 118 -2.48 1.87 31.65
C LYS A 118 -3.03 0.58 31.07
N SER A 119 -3.12 -0.46 31.89
CA SER A 119 -4.02 -1.58 31.63
C SER A 119 -5.44 -1.03 31.74
N LEU A 120 -6.12 -0.84 30.62
CA LEU A 120 -7.56 -0.68 30.63
C LEU A 120 -8.14 -2.08 30.90
N CYS A 121 -8.70 -2.27 32.09
CA CYS A 121 -9.62 -3.37 32.39
C CYS A 121 -10.93 -3.15 31.63
#